data_AF-A0A3A6K3Z2-F1
#
_entry.id   AF-A0A3A6K3Z2-F1
#
_cell.length_a   1.000
_cell.length_b   1.000
_cell.length_c   1.000
_cell.angle_alpha   90.00
_cell.angle_beta   90.00
_cell.angle_gamma   90.00
#
_symmetry.space_group_name_H-M   'P 1'
#
loop_
_entity.id
_entity.type
_entity.pdbx_description
1 polymer ?
#
loop_
_entity_poly.entity_id
_entity_poly.type
_entity_poly.pdbx_seq_one_letter_code
_entity_poly.pdbx_strand_id
1 'polypeptide(L)'
;MSNSVVSTEILTMYLFSFFSISLTLPSRSLLRTDSQTCRLAFLVIYCLYISTKRRLPMGYYHPAQICLNGHVINDSIDSHPELNEKFCTKCGAKTITSCPSCGAPLHGDFDCGPFLDLEPPSADAYCYNCGAPYPWTESALKSTTVLLQEEELLTDAAKETLIHELPDIISETPKTKLAVLHIQKYLPTIGRFTADALKQFIIDFGCEYALSLLKL
;
A
#
# COMPACT_ATOMS: atom_id res chain seq x y z
N MET A 1 31.94 12.62 -12.72
CA MET A 1 33.09 12.45 -11.80
C MET A 1 32.63 13.06 -10.48
N SER A 2 32.54 12.40 -9.35
CA SER A 2 33.08 11.15 -8.84
C SER A 2 32.44 11.00 -7.46
N ASN A 3 31.82 9.88 -7.12
CA ASN A 3 31.64 9.42 -5.72
C ASN A 3 31.16 7.95 -5.69
N SER A 4 31.77 7.11 -6.54
CA SER A 4 31.57 5.66 -6.58
C SER A 4 32.65 4.89 -5.80
N VAL A 5 33.35 5.54 -4.85
CA VAL A 5 34.54 4.96 -4.19
C VAL A 5 34.30 4.59 -2.71
N VAL A 6 33.21 5.04 -2.09
CA VAL A 6 33.00 4.83 -0.63
C VAL A 6 32.37 3.47 -0.30
N SER A 7 31.84 2.74 -1.29
CA SER A 7 31.09 1.50 -1.05
C SER A 7 31.93 0.22 -1.02
N THR A 8 33.19 0.27 -1.45
CA THR A 8 34.08 -0.91 -1.51
C THR A 8 35.00 -1.07 -0.29
N GLU A 9 35.34 0.01 0.42
CA GLU A 9 36.21 -0.06 1.61
C GLU A 9 35.50 -0.57 2.87
N ILE A 10 34.17 -0.40 2.96
CA ILE A 10 33.41 -0.86 4.13
C ILE A 10 33.21 -2.38 4.06
N LEU A 11 33.11 -2.97 2.87
CA LEU A 11 32.92 -4.42 2.71
C LEU A 11 34.20 -5.22 3.02
N THR A 12 35.39 -4.64 2.84
CA THR A 12 36.67 -5.29 3.13
C THR A 12 37.00 -5.32 4.63
N MET A 13 36.53 -4.35 5.42
CA MET A 13 36.69 -4.37 6.88
C MET A 13 35.86 -5.48 7.58
N TYR A 14 34.69 -5.82 7.03
CA TYR A 14 33.85 -6.89 7.60
C TYR A 14 34.36 -8.30 7.26
N LEU A 15 35.03 -8.49 6.12
CA LEU A 15 35.68 -9.77 5.79
C LEU A 15 37.01 -9.99 6.56
N PHE A 16 37.75 -8.91 6.85
CA PHE A 16 38.98 -9.01 7.67
C PHE A 16 38.72 -9.31 9.15
N SER A 17 37.54 -8.94 9.66
CA SER A 17 37.18 -9.20 11.06
C SER A 17 36.78 -10.66 11.33
N PHE A 18 36.48 -11.44 10.29
CA PHE A 18 36.21 -12.88 10.41
C PHE A 18 37.42 -13.77 10.10
N PHE A 19 38.50 -13.23 9.50
CA PHE A 19 39.68 -14.03 9.13
C PHE A 19 40.89 -13.88 10.06
N SER A 20 40.85 -13.02 11.07
CA SER A 20 41.94 -12.90 12.07
C SER A 20 41.75 -13.74 13.34
N ILE A 21 40.84 -14.73 13.34
CA ILE A 21 40.74 -15.72 14.45
C ILE A 21 41.74 -16.88 14.30
N SER A 22 42.50 -16.95 13.20
CA SER A 22 43.54 -17.97 13.05
C SER A 22 44.90 -17.31 12.84
N LEU A 23 45.87 -17.70 13.67
CA LEU A 23 47.32 -17.41 13.60
C LEU A 23 47.78 -16.14 14.32
N THR A 24 47.98 -16.23 15.63
CA THR A 24 49.32 -16.22 16.26
C THR A 24 49.19 -16.47 17.76
N LEU A 25 49.45 -17.71 18.19
CA LEU A 25 49.76 -18.03 19.57
C LEU A 25 51.23 -18.47 19.64
N PRO A 26 52.11 -17.68 20.26
CA PRO A 26 53.21 -18.25 21.02
C PRO A 26 52.82 -18.26 22.50
N SER A 27 52.93 -19.45 23.09
CA SER A 27 53.35 -19.67 24.48
C SER A 27 52.45 -19.15 25.62
N ARG A 28 51.73 -20.11 26.22
CA ARG A 28 51.41 -20.23 27.66
C ARG A 28 51.40 -18.93 28.49
N SER A 29 50.21 -18.41 28.77
CA SER A 29 49.84 -17.98 30.12
C SER A 29 48.32 -17.91 30.25
N LEU A 30 47.82 -18.54 31.32
CA LEU A 30 46.41 -18.66 31.67
C LEU A 30 45.82 -17.28 32.00
N LEU A 31 44.97 -16.75 31.14
CA LEU A 31 43.94 -15.78 31.55
C LEU A 31 42.59 -16.45 31.35
N ARG A 32 42.12 -17.05 32.44
CA ARG A 32 40.78 -17.60 32.62
C ARG A 32 39.79 -16.44 32.58
N THR A 33 39.27 -16.11 31.41
CA THR A 33 38.18 -15.14 31.29
C THR A 33 36.89 -15.82 31.76
N ASP A 34 36.36 -15.31 32.87
CA ASP A 34 35.18 -15.87 33.51
C ASP A 34 33.96 -15.73 32.59
N SER A 35 33.17 -16.81 32.46
CA SER A 35 31.99 -16.93 31.58
C SER A 35 31.00 -15.76 31.72
N GLN A 36 30.95 -15.13 32.90
CA GLN A 36 30.12 -13.97 33.18
C GLN A 36 30.58 -12.68 32.48
N THR A 37 31.89 -12.48 32.30
CA THR A 37 32.43 -11.25 31.68
C THR A 37 32.20 -11.21 30.16
N CYS A 38 32.32 -12.36 29.48
CA CYS A 38 31.94 -12.49 28.07
C CYS A 38 30.43 -12.28 27.83
N ARG A 39 29.57 -12.76 28.74
CA ARG A 39 28.10 -12.57 28.65
C ARG A 39 27.69 -11.12 28.85
N LEU A 40 28.32 -10.42 29.79
CA LEU A 40 28.11 -8.99 30.02
C LEU A 40 28.61 -8.16 28.84
N ALA A 41 29.77 -8.48 28.26
CA ALA A 41 30.28 -7.80 27.07
C ALA A 41 29.35 -7.99 25.85
N PHE A 42 28.82 -9.21 25.64
CA PHE A 42 27.85 -9.48 24.58
C PHE A 42 26.53 -8.73 24.79
N LEU A 43 26.01 -8.68 26.03
CA LEU A 43 24.80 -7.91 26.35
C LEU A 43 25.01 -6.41 26.17
N VAL A 44 26.18 -5.87 26.52
CA VAL A 44 26.50 -4.46 26.33
C VAL A 44 26.63 -4.12 24.85
N ILE A 45 27.31 -4.96 24.05
CA ILE A 45 27.41 -4.77 22.60
C ILE A 45 26.04 -4.91 21.93
N TYR A 46 25.22 -5.88 22.36
CA TYR A 46 23.86 -6.06 21.84
C TYR A 46 22.92 -4.91 22.25
N CYS A 47 23.01 -4.41 23.48
CA CYS A 47 22.27 -3.22 23.94
C CYS A 47 22.75 -1.94 23.25
N LEU A 48 24.04 -1.79 22.98
CA LEU A 48 24.58 -0.67 22.20
C LEU A 48 24.14 -0.76 20.73
N TYR A 49 24.13 -1.96 20.15
CA TYR A 49 23.58 -2.23 18.81
C TYR A 49 22.07 -1.93 18.72
N ILE A 50 21.29 -2.30 19.74
CA ILE A 50 19.86 -1.95 19.84
C ILE A 50 19.67 -0.43 20.07
N SER A 51 20.57 0.21 20.82
CA SER A 51 20.48 1.65 21.13
C SER A 51 20.88 2.53 19.95
N THR A 52 21.79 2.07 19.07
CA THR A 52 22.16 2.78 17.84
C THR A 52 21.20 2.55 16.68
N LYS A 53 20.33 1.52 16.75
CA LYS A 53 19.25 1.25 15.77
C LYS A 53 17.93 1.99 16.05
N ARG A 54 17.95 3.18 16.66
CA ARG A 54 16.73 3.99 16.85
C ARG A 54 16.73 5.25 16.00
N ARG A 55 16.45 5.04 14.71
CA ARG A 55 15.54 5.83 13.86
C ARG A 55 15.39 4.99 12.60
N LEU A 56 14.39 4.10 12.57
CA LEU A 56 13.87 3.69 11.28
C LEU A 56 13.45 5.00 10.58
N PRO A 57 13.90 5.27 9.34
CA PRO A 57 13.39 6.43 8.61
C PRO A 57 11.87 6.34 8.64
N MET A 58 11.23 7.42 9.10
CA MET A 58 9.78 7.55 8.98
C MET A 58 9.50 7.51 7.48
N GLY A 59 8.83 6.46 7.01
CA GLY A 59 8.46 6.38 5.62
C GLY A 59 7.53 7.52 5.24
N TYR A 60 7.55 7.93 3.98
CA TYR A 60 6.72 9.02 3.48
C TYR A 60 6.14 8.67 2.12
N TYR A 61 4.98 9.26 1.81
CA TYR A 61 4.37 9.13 0.49
C TYR A 61 4.91 10.19 -0.45
N HIS A 62 5.33 9.77 -1.64
CA HIS A 62 5.52 10.68 -2.76
C HIS A 62 4.17 11.17 -3.28
N PRO A 63 4.11 12.40 -3.84
CA PRO A 63 2.90 12.88 -4.49
C PRO A 63 2.67 12.15 -5.82
N ALA A 64 1.44 11.72 -6.05
CA ALA A 64 1.03 11.08 -7.31
C ALA A 64 0.35 12.03 -8.30
N GLN A 65 0.33 11.61 -9.56
CA GLN A 65 -0.55 12.11 -10.62
C GLN A 65 -1.50 10.99 -11.06
N ILE A 66 -2.80 11.23 -10.88
CA ILE A 66 -3.86 10.25 -11.16
C ILE A 66 -4.90 10.91 -12.07
N CYS A 67 -5.46 10.16 -13.01
CA CYS A 67 -6.54 10.69 -13.86
C CYS A 67 -7.89 10.73 -13.13
N LEU A 68 -8.85 11.53 -13.64
CA LEU A 68 -10.20 11.61 -13.04
C LEU A 68 -10.94 10.26 -13.02
N ASN A 69 -10.49 9.26 -13.79
CA ASN A 69 -11.01 7.90 -13.80
C ASN A 69 -10.16 6.91 -12.98
N GLY A 70 -9.15 7.36 -12.24
CA GLY A 70 -8.41 6.53 -11.27
C GLY A 70 -7.16 5.82 -11.81
N HIS A 71 -6.78 6.02 -13.07
CA HIS A 71 -5.51 5.48 -13.56
C HIS A 71 -4.33 6.29 -13.02
N VAL A 72 -3.45 5.62 -12.26
CA VAL A 72 -2.15 6.17 -11.84
C VAL A 72 -1.28 6.37 -13.07
N ILE A 73 -0.80 7.60 -13.26
CA ILE A 73 0.09 7.99 -14.37
C ILE A 73 1.53 8.01 -13.87
N ASN A 74 1.73 8.65 -12.72
CA ASN A 74 3.02 8.77 -12.06
C ASN A 74 2.76 8.69 -10.56
N ASP A 75 3.43 7.77 -9.88
CA ASP A 75 3.35 7.56 -8.44
C ASP A 75 4.34 8.43 -7.66
N SER A 76 5.28 9.10 -8.34
CA SER A 76 6.29 9.96 -7.71
C SER A 76 6.61 11.17 -8.59
N ILE A 77 5.71 12.17 -8.60
CA ILE A 77 5.83 13.35 -9.48
C ILE A 77 7.05 14.23 -9.18
N ASP A 78 7.56 14.14 -7.96
CA ASP A 78 8.74 14.85 -7.47
C ASP A 78 10.04 14.17 -7.90
N SER A 79 10.06 12.85 -7.92
CA SER A 79 11.22 12.04 -8.34
C SER A 79 11.32 11.86 -9.86
N HIS A 80 10.19 11.71 -10.54
CA HIS A 80 10.13 11.39 -11.99
C HIS A 80 9.21 12.34 -12.76
N PRO A 81 9.48 13.66 -12.77
CA PRO A 81 8.58 14.64 -13.37
C PRO A 81 8.38 14.47 -14.90
N GLU A 82 9.29 13.78 -15.58
CA GLU A 82 9.23 13.46 -17.01
C GLU A 82 8.12 12.47 -17.38
N LEU A 83 7.61 11.70 -16.41
CA LEU A 83 6.51 10.76 -16.62
C LEU A 83 5.13 11.43 -16.53
N ASN A 84 5.08 12.73 -16.19
CA ASN A 84 3.81 13.43 -16.02
C ASN A 84 3.10 13.67 -17.36
N GLU A 85 1.81 13.35 -17.39
CA GLU A 85 0.93 13.56 -18.56
C GLU A 85 -0.23 14.49 -18.20
N LYS A 86 -0.62 15.38 -19.11
CA LYS A 86 -1.79 16.27 -18.90
C LYS A 86 -3.13 15.52 -18.98
N PHE A 87 -3.15 14.45 -19.77
CA PHE A 87 -4.31 13.59 -20.00
C PHE A 87 -3.84 12.14 -19.99
N CYS A 88 -4.67 11.26 -19.46
CA CYS A 88 -4.39 9.85 -19.38
C CYS A 88 -4.34 9.20 -20.76
N THR A 89 -3.23 8.56 -21.11
CA THR A 89 -3.10 7.76 -22.33
C THR A 89 -4.07 6.57 -22.43
N LYS A 90 -4.57 6.05 -21.30
CA LYS A 90 -5.51 4.91 -21.27
C LYS A 90 -6.97 5.30 -21.56
N CYS A 91 -7.42 6.47 -21.10
CA CYS A 91 -8.84 6.85 -21.14
C CYS A 91 -9.14 8.29 -21.59
N GLY A 92 -8.12 9.11 -21.85
CA GLY A 92 -8.28 10.51 -22.28
C GLY A 92 -8.72 11.48 -21.18
N ALA A 93 -8.97 11.03 -19.95
CA ALA A 93 -9.37 11.90 -18.85
C ALA A 93 -8.22 12.83 -18.40
N LYS A 94 -8.58 14.03 -17.93
CA LYS A 94 -7.63 14.97 -17.33
C LYS A 94 -6.97 14.35 -16.09
N THR A 95 -5.72 14.72 -15.84
CA THR A 95 -4.96 14.33 -14.64
C THR A 95 -5.03 15.36 -13.52
N ILE A 96 -4.95 14.89 -12.28
CA ILE A 96 -4.92 15.69 -11.06
C ILE A 96 -3.78 15.19 -10.16
N THR A 97 -3.24 16.09 -9.33
CA THR A 97 -2.16 15.81 -8.37
C THR A 97 -2.56 16.17 -6.93
N SER A 98 -3.78 16.67 -6.75
CA SER A 98 -4.34 17.04 -5.45
C SER A 98 -5.83 16.71 -5.38
N CYS A 99 -6.30 16.47 -4.16
CA CYS A 99 -7.70 16.26 -3.85
C CYS A 99 -8.53 17.48 -4.29
N PRO A 100 -9.55 17.32 -5.16
CA PRO A 100 -10.40 18.44 -5.57
C PRO A 100 -11.16 19.12 -4.43
N SER A 101 -11.41 18.40 -3.33
CA SER A 101 -12.22 18.89 -2.20
C SER A 101 -11.42 19.71 -1.18
N CYS A 102 -10.16 19.37 -0.93
CA CYS A 102 -9.35 20.02 0.11
C CYS A 102 -7.96 20.50 -0.34
N GLY A 103 -7.52 20.13 -1.55
CA GLY A 103 -6.22 20.52 -2.11
C GLY A 103 -5.01 19.74 -1.58
N ALA A 104 -5.20 18.75 -0.69
CA ALA A 104 -4.11 17.88 -0.24
C ALA A 104 -3.50 17.10 -1.43
N PRO A 105 -2.18 16.84 -1.45
CA PRO A 105 -1.55 16.05 -2.51
C PRO A 105 -2.14 14.63 -2.55
N LEU A 106 -2.12 13.98 -3.71
CA LEU A 106 -2.50 12.56 -3.79
C LEU A 106 -1.33 11.69 -3.32
N HIS A 107 -1.60 10.65 -2.54
CA HIS A 107 -0.57 9.67 -2.21
C HIS A 107 -0.20 8.82 -3.42
N GLY A 108 1.09 8.63 -3.61
CA GLY A 108 1.67 7.72 -4.58
C GLY A 108 2.56 6.69 -3.90
N ASP A 109 3.78 6.52 -4.40
CA ASP A 109 4.70 5.51 -3.88
C ASP A 109 5.09 5.79 -2.42
N PHE A 110 5.21 4.73 -1.63
CA PHE A 110 5.61 4.83 -0.22
C PHE A 110 7.09 4.51 -0.05
N ASP A 111 7.89 5.55 0.15
CA ASP A 111 9.31 5.40 0.43
C ASP A 111 9.52 4.98 1.89
N CYS A 112 9.91 3.72 2.10
CA CYS A 112 10.29 3.17 3.41
C CYS A 112 11.80 2.93 3.55
N GLY A 113 12.61 3.64 2.78
CA GLY A 113 14.07 3.58 2.79
C GLY A 113 14.61 2.34 2.06
N PRO A 114 15.39 1.46 2.72
CA PRO A 114 16.07 0.35 2.05
C PRO A 114 15.15 -0.83 1.70
N PHE A 115 13.87 -0.79 2.08
CA PHE A 115 12.92 -1.85 1.77
C PHE A 115 12.24 -1.56 0.44
N LEU A 116 12.09 -2.61 -0.38
CA LEU A 116 11.39 -2.54 -1.65
C LEU A 116 9.91 -2.82 -1.40
N ASP A 117 9.04 -1.86 -1.75
CA ASP A 117 7.64 -2.15 -2.00
C ASP A 117 7.51 -2.80 -3.39
N LEU A 118 6.79 -3.90 -3.46
CA LEU A 118 6.57 -4.65 -4.71
C LEU A 118 5.12 -4.55 -5.17
N GLU A 119 4.25 -3.94 -4.36
CA GLU A 119 2.86 -3.76 -4.75
C GLU A 119 2.76 -2.61 -5.77
N PRO A 120 2.05 -2.81 -6.89
CA PRO A 120 1.84 -1.73 -7.83
C PRO A 120 1.08 -0.59 -7.16
N PRO A 121 1.42 0.68 -7.46
CA PRO A 121 0.74 1.82 -6.87
C PRO A 121 -0.74 1.78 -7.23
N SER A 122 -1.60 1.82 -6.20
CA SER A 122 -3.04 1.86 -6.35
C SER A 122 -3.57 3.25 -6.03
N ALA A 123 -4.65 3.65 -6.70
CA ALA A 123 -5.31 4.91 -6.42
C ALA A 123 -6.24 4.72 -5.22
N ASP A 124 -5.91 5.38 -4.10
CA ASP A 124 -6.77 5.41 -2.92
C ASP A 124 -8.23 5.75 -3.30
N ALA A 125 -9.21 5.14 -2.65
CA ALA A 125 -10.62 5.43 -2.94
C ALA A 125 -11.11 6.74 -2.29
N TYR A 126 -10.52 7.13 -1.16
CA TYR A 126 -10.91 8.30 -0.37
C TYR A 126 -9.70 9.13 0.03
N CYS A 127 -9.90 10.44 0.19
CA CYS A 127 -8.83 11.33 0.60
C CYS A 127 -8.43 11.10 2.06
N TYR A 128 -7.15 10.80 2.29
CA TYR A 128 -6.58 10.66 3.65
C TYR A 128 -6.74 11.90 4.53
N ASN A 129 -6.80 13.10 3.92
CA ASN A 129 -6.85 14.37 4.66
C ASN A 129 -8.27 14.84 5.01
N CYS A 130 -9.24 14.65 4.11
CA CYS A 130 -10.61 15.17 4.30
C CYS A 130 -11.71 14.10 4.30
N GLY A 131 -11.40 12.85 3.95
CA GLY A 131 -12.36 11.75 3.88
C GLY A 131 -13.32 11.80 2.69
N ALA A 132 -13.24 12.82 1.82
CA ALA A 132 -14.07 12.88 0.62
C ALA A 132 -13.68 11.76 -0.36
N PRO A 133 -14.65 11.13 -1.06
CA PRO A 133 -14.35 10.21 -2.14
C PRO A 133 -13.64 10.95 -3.27
N TYR A 134 -12.70 10.28 -3.94
CA TYR A 134 -12.10 10.83 -5.14
C TYR A 134 -13.04 10.70 -6.36
N PRO A 135 -12.82 11.48 -7.44
CA PRO A 135 -13.70 11.48 -8.60
C PRO A 135 -13.95 10.10 -9.22
N TRP A 136 -12.94 9.22 -9.23
CA TRP A 136 -13.06 7.86 -9.73
C TRP A 136 -13.97 6.99 -8.87
N THR A 137 -13.88 7.13 -7.55
CA THR A 137 -14.75 6.44 -6.59
C THR A 137 -16.20 6.89 -6.74
N GLU A 138 -16.44 8.21 -6.85
CA GLU A 138 -17.78 8.74 -7.09
C GLU A 138 -18.37 8.23 -8.42
N SER A 139 -17.56 8.23 -9.48
CA SER A 139 -17.97 7.73 -10.80
C SER A 139 -18.29 6.24 -10.76
N ALA A 140 -17.50 5.43 -10.05
CA ALA A 140 -17.73 4.01 -9.88
C ALA A 140 -19.03 3.73 -9.10
N LEU A 141 -19.23 4.38 -7.95
CA LEU A 141 -20.45 4.28 -7.16
C LEU A 141 -21.69 4.64 -7.98
N LYS A 142 -21.62 5.75 -8.74
CA LYS A 142 -22.73 6.19 -9.61
C LYS A 142 -23.02 5.18 -10.72
N SER A 143 -21.99 4.66 -11.36
CA SER A 143 -22.14 3.70 -12.47
C SER A 143 -22.74 2.38 -11.99
N THR A 144 -22.27 1.86 -10.86
CA THR A 144 -22.82 0.65 -10.22
C THR A 144 -24.26 0.88 -9.73
N THR A 145 -24.58 2.08 -9.25
CA THR A 145 -25.95 2.44 -8.86
C THR A 145 -26.91 2.34 -10.04
N VAL A 146 -26.55 2.91 -11.20
CA VAL A 146 -27.37 2.82 -12.42
C VAL A 146 -27.56 1.37 -12.85
N LEU A 147 -26.47 0.58 -12.83
CA LEU A 147 -26.51 -0.84 -13.17
C LEU A 147 -27.47 -1.64 -12.27
N LEU A 148 -27.48 -1.37 -10.95
CA LEU A 148 -28.40 -2.03 -10.02
C LEU A 148 -29.85 -1.55 -10.18
N GLN A 149 -30.05 -0.28 -10.56
CA GLN A 149 -31.39 0.26 -10.82
C GLN A 149 -32.06 -0.38 -12.04
N GLU A 150 -31.28 -0.65 -13.08
CA GLU A 150 -31.75 -1.27 -14.33
C GLU A 150 -32.01 -2.78 -14.22
N GLU A 151 -31.55 -3.43 -13.15
CA GLU A 151 -31.74 -4.87 -12.95
C GLU A 151 -33.22 -5.21 -12.65
N GLU A 152 -33.90 -5.89 -13.57
CA GLU A 152 -35.32 -6.21 -13.45
C GLU A 152 -35.61 -7.34 -12.45
N LEU A 153 -34.62 -8.20 -12.16
CA LEU A 153 -34.80 -9.35 -11.25
C LEU A 153 -34.77 -8.97 -9.76
N LEU A 154 -34.39 -7.74 -9.42
CA LEU A 154 -34.39 -7.23 -8.05
C LEU A 154 -35.68 -6.48 -7.73
N THR A 155 -36.17 -6.64 -6.50
CA THR A 155 -37.21 -5.77 -5.94
C THR A 155 -36.63 -4.38 -5.63
N ASP A 156 -37.47 -3.35 -5.66
CA ASP A 156 -37.02 -1.97 -5.36
C ASP A 156 -36.34 -1.87 -3.99
N ALA A 157 -36.88 -2.55 -2.98
CA ALA A 157 -36.27 -2.61 -1.65
C ALA A 157 -34.87 -3.27 -1.65
N ALA A 158 -34.66 -4.30 -2.48
CA ALA A 158 -33.36 -4.94 -2.61
C ALA A 158 -32.36 -4.04 -3.35
N LYS A 159 -32.80 -3.33 -4.39
CA LYS A 159 -31.99 -2.33 -5.10
C LYS A 159 -31.51 -1.23 -4.15
N GLU A 160 -32.43 -0.64 -3.40
CA GLU A 160 -32.10 0.41 -2.42
C GLU A 160 -31.13 -0.08 -1.36
N THR A 161 -31.33 -1.30 -0.85
CA THR A 161 -30.41 -1.93 0.12
C THR A 161 -29.00 -2.05 -0.44
N LEU A 162 -28.85 -2.65 -1.63
CA LEU A 162 -27.54 -2.84 -2.25
C LEU A 162 -26.85 -1.51 -2.55
N ILE A 163 -27.58 -0.54 -3.11
CA ILE A 163 -27.05 0.79 -3.46
C ILE A 163 -26.54 1.53 -2.21
N HIS A 164 -27.31 1.50 -1.12
CA HIS A 164 -26.93 2.16 0.13
C HIS A 164 -25.69 1.51 0.78
N GLU A 165 -25.47 0.21 0.55
CA GLU A 165 -24.37 -0.55 1.14
C GLU A 165 -23.10 -0.57 0.28
N LEU A 166 -23.13 -0.09 -0.98
CA LEU A 166 -21.94 0.01 -1.84
C LEU A 166 -20.75 0.71 -1.16
N PRO A 167 -20.92 1.85 -0.44
CA PRO A 167 -19.79 2.50 0.23
C PRO A 167 -19.16 1.64 1.34
N ASP A 168 -19.95 0.79 2.01
CA ASP A 168 -19.48 -0.11 3.07
C ASP A 168 -18.67 -1.30 2.53
N ILE A 169 -18.66 -1.51 1.20
CA ILE A 169 -17.81 -2.48 0.52
C ILE A 169 -16.47 -1.87 0.14
N ILE A 170 -16.46 -0.60 -0.27
CA ILE A 170 -15.23 0.13 -0.62
C ILE A 170 -14.43 0.43 0.65
N SER A 171 -15.09 0.94 1.68
CA SER A 171 -14.46 1.25 2.97
C SER A 171 -14.72 0.13 3.96
N GLU A 172 -13.69 -0.31 4.69
CA GLU A 172 -13.88 -1.20 5.82
C GLU A 172 -14.61 -0.47 6.96
N THR A 173 -15.89 -0.78 7.14
CA THR A 173 -16.74 -0.24 8.21
C THR A 173 -17.32 -1.37 9.07
N PRO A 174 -17.86 -1.07 10.26
CA PRO A 174 -18.59 -2.06 11.05
C PRO A 174 -19.77 -2.73 10.32
N LYS A 175 -20.25 -2.14 9.20
CA LYS A 175 -21.34 -2.67 8.38
C LYS A 175 -20.87 -3.52 7.20
N THR A 176 -19.57 -3.53 6.87
CA THR A 176 -19.04 -4.29 5.71
C THR A 176 -19.49 -5.76 5.72
N LYS A 177 -19.51 -6.40 6.90
CA LYS A 177 -19.98 -7.79 7.01
C LYS A 177 -21.46 -7.95 6.64
N LEU A 178 -22.31 -6.99 7.01
CA LEU A 178 -23.73 -7.00 6.64
C LEU A 178 -23.89 -6.78 5.14
N ALA A 179 -23.18 -5.80 4.57
CA ALA A 179 -23.18 -5.51 3.15
C ALA A 179 -22.77 -6.73 2.31
N VAL A 180 -21.71 -7.45 2.73
CA VAL A 180 -21.28 -8.69 2.07
C VAL A 180 -22.36 -9.77 2.14
N LEU A 181 -23.07 -9.92 3.27
CA LEU A 181 -24.15 -10.90 3.39
C LEU A 181 -25.32 -10.60 2.45
N HIS A 182 -25.69 -9.32 2.30
CA HIS A 182 -26.71 -8.92 1.33
C HIS A 182 -26.25 -9.15 -0.11
N ILE A 183 -25.00 -8.82 -0.44
CA ILE A 183 -24.44 -9.15 -1.75
C ILE A 183 -24.52 -10.65 -2.00
N GLN A 184 -24.04 -11.51 -1.08
CA GLN A 184 -24.12 -12.96 -1.23
C GLN A 184 -25.55 -13.47 -1.41
N LYS A 185 -26.52 -12.83 -0.75
CA LYS A 185 -27.94 -13.16 -0.86
C LYS A 185 -28.52 -12.81 -2.24
N TYR A 186 -28.17 -11.65 -2.79
CA TYR A 186 -28.79 -11.12 -4.03
C TYR A 186 -27.99 -11.45 -5.31
N LEU A 187 -26.68 -11.68 -5.20
CA LEU A 187 -25.82 -12.06 -6.33
C LEU A 187 -26.33 -13.29 -7.13
N PRO A 188 -26.88 -14.36 -6.52
CA PRO A 188 -27.44 -15.47 -7.29
C PRO A 188 -28.82 -15.18 -7.92
N THR A 189 -29.49 -14.09 -7.52
CA THR A 189 -30.83 -13.72 -8.04
C THR A 189 -30.78 -12.80 -9.25
N ILE A 190 -29.69 -12.07 -9.45
CA ILE A 190 -29.54 -11.10 -10.56
C ILE A 190 -29.05 -11.75 -11.84
N GLY A 191 -29.18 -11.02 -12.96
CA GLY A 191 -28.71 -11.49 -14.26
C GLY A 191 -27.20 -11.71 -14.26
N ARG A 192 -26.73 -12.68 -15.05
CA ARG A 192 -25.29 -13.02 -15.14
C ARG A 192 -24.42 -11.79 -15.43
N PHE A 193 -24.84 -10.93 -16.36
CA PHE A 193 -24.08 -9.73 -16.73
C PHE A 193 -23.97 -8.74 -15.57
N THR A 194 -25.07 -8.48 -14.87
CA THR A 194 -25.11 -7.63 -13.67
C THR A 194 -24.27 -8.22 -12.54
N ALA A 195 -24.32 -9.55 -12.34
CA ALA A 195 -23.50 -10.23 -11.34
C ALA A 195 -22.01 -10.12 -11.64
N ASP A 196 -21.61 -10.32 -12.89
CA ASP A 196 -20.21 -10.24 -13.30
C ASP A 196 -19.71 -8.79 -13.20
N ALA A 197 -20.51 -7.80 -13.59
CA ALA A 197 -20.18 -6.38 -13.42
C ALA A 197 -20.07 -5.96 -11.96
N LEU A 198 -20.99 -6.41 -11.09
CA LEU A 198 -20.95 -6.13 -9.67
C LEU A 198 -19.71 -6.76 -9.01
N LYS A 199 -19.35 -7.99 -9.38
CA LYS A 199 -18.10 -8.62 -8.91
C LYS A 199 -16.88 -7.83 -9.34
N GLN A 200 -16.84 -7.37 -10.59
CA GLN A 200 -15.71 -6.57 -11.07
C GLN A 200 -15.58 -5.26 -10.29
N PHE A 201 -16.69 -4.57 -10.03
CA PHE A 201 -16.69 -3.40 -9.15
C PHE A 201 -16.12 -3.70 -7.77
N ILE A 202 -16.50 -4.84 -7.17
CA ILE A 202 -15.98 -5.25 -5.85
C ILE A 202 -14.48 -5.55 -5.93
N ILE A 203 -13.99 -6.18 -7.00
CA ILE A 203 -12.56 -6.44 -7.20
C ILE A 203 -11.78 -5.14 -7.32
N ASP A 204 -12.31 -4.17 -8.07
CA ASP A 204 -11.60 -2.93 -8.38
C ASP A 204 -11.61 -1.92 -7.21
N PHE A 205 -12.66 -1.92 -6.38
CA PHE A 205 -12.87 -0.91 -5.33
C PHE A 205 -13.07 -1.47 -3.92
N GLY A 206 -13.35 -2.76 -3.77
CA GLY A 206 -13.65 -3.35 -2.48
C GLY A 206 -12.43 -3.38 -1.57
N CYS A 207 -12.64 -3.17 -0.27
CA CYS A 207 -11.57 -3.36 0.71
C CYS A 207 -11.17 -4.84 0.81
N GLU A 208 -9.92 -5.09 1.22
CA GLU A 208 -9.40 -6.46 1.39
C GLU A 208 -10.31 -7.34 2.26
N TYR A 209 -10.91 -6.76 3.30
CA TYR A 209 -11.84 -7.47 4.16
C TYR A 209 -13.08 -7.96 3.39
N ALA A 210 -13.69 -7.11 2.56
CA ALA A 210 -14.84 -7.49 1.75
C ALA A 210 -14.47 -8.56 0.70
N LEU A 211 -13.33 -8.39 0.03
CA LEU A 211 -12.80 -9.37 -0.94
C LEU A 211 -12.60 -10.74 -0.31
N SER A 212 -11.97 -10.78 0.87
CA SER A 212 -11.72 -12.03 1.60
C SER A 212 -13.00 -12.79 1.96
N LEU A 213 -14.06 -12.08 2.33
CA LEU A 213 -15.35 -12.69 2.69
C LEU A 213 -16.11 -13.21 1.46
N LEU A 214 -15.95 -12.55 0.32
CA LEU A 214 -16.57 -12.94 -0.95
C LEU A 214 -15.77 -13.98 -1.72
N LYS A 215 -14.51 -14.23 -1.32
CA LYS A 215 -13.56 -15.13 -2.00
C LYS A 215 -13.32 -14.70 -3.45
N LEU A 216 -13.17 -13.40 -3.65
CA LEU A 216 -12.82 -12.77 -4.92
C LEU A 216 -11.32 -12.46 -4.96
#